data_AF-A0A942V6K0-F1
#
_entry.id   AF-A0A942V6K0-F1
#
_cell.length_a   1.000
_cell.length_b   1.000
_cell.length_c   1.000
_cell.angle_alpha   90.00
_cell.angle_beta   90.00
_cell.angle_gamma   90.00
#
_symmetry.space_group_name_H-M   'P 1'
#
loop_
_entity.id
_entity.type
_entity.pdbx_description
1 polymer ?
#
loop_
_entity_poly.entity_id
_entity_poly.type
_entity_poly.pdbx_seq_one_letter_code
_entity_poly.pdbx_strand_id
1 'polypeptide(L)'
;EAEEYNEAKVMVNIVKGGENVIKAHLKHLKEHGENKLLEEAINYMKENNIEIPVIKEDLPCGCPGSMQRDLRKNIHHSENNVAVNMQSEIANWPIQLKLMNPNAPYLNNADLLISADCVPFAYPNFHNKFLKNKILMLLCPKLDSDIDSYIEKLANIFENKNIKSITIAHMEVPCCGGVEMIVREAMERANKNIIIKDYTISIEGSLV
;
A
#
# COMPACT_ATOMS: atom_id res chain seq x y z
N GLU A 1 24.35 16.62 20.59
CA GLU A 1 22.91 16.70 20.33
C GLU A 1 22.72 17.27 18.94
N ALA A 2 21.91 16.64 18.10
CA ALA A 2 21.53 17.23 16.81
C ALA A 2 20.56 18.38 17.09
N GLU A 3 20.79 19.55 16.52
CA GLU A 3 19.87 20.69 16.65
C GLU A 3 18.46 20.29 16.17
N GLU A 4 17.44 20.75 16.89
CA GLU A 4 16.04 20.59 16.47
C GLU A 4 15.83 21.19 15.08
N TYR A 5 15.25 20.40 14.17
CA TYR A 5 15.00 20.81 12.79
C TYR A 5 14.02 22.00 12.77
N ASN A 6 14.43 23.12 12.15
CA ASN A 6 13.67 24.37 12.13
C ASN A 6 13.41 24.80 10.68
N GLU A 7 12.15 24.77 10.27
CA GLU A 7 11.76 24.99 8.89
C GLU A 7 11.91 26.46 8.47
N ALA A 8 11.75 27.41 9.40
CA ALA A 8 11.96 28.83 9.12
C ALA A 8 13.41 29.15 8.69
N LYS A 9 14.42 28.46 9.25
CA LYS A 9 15.82 28.59 8.82
C LYS A 9 16.03 28.08 7.38
N VAL A 10 15.31 27.01 7.01
CA VAL A 10 15.35 26.43 5.65
C VAL A 10 14.72 27.40 4.66
N MET A 11 13.60 28.02 5.04
CA MET A 11 12.88 28.97 4.19
C MET A 11 13.71 30.19 3.79
N VAL A 12 14.68 30.65 4.61
CA VAL A 12 15.61 31.74 4.26
C VAL A 12 16.34 31.49 2.93
N ASN A 13 16.66 30.22 2.63
CA ASN A 13 17.34 29.85 1.40
C ASN A 13 16.37 29.45 0.28
N ILE A 14 15.26 28.79 0.62
CA ILE A 14 14.22 28.37 -0.34
C ILE A 14 13.61 29.57 -1.06
N VAL A 15 13.35 30.67 -0.36
CA VAL A 15 12.74 31.88 -0.96
C VAL A 15 13.64 32.56 -1.99
N LYS A 16 14.97 32.43 -1.86
CA LYS A 16 15.93 32.95 -2.84
C LYS A 16 15.89 32.20 -4.17
N GLY A 17 15.39 30.97 -4.17
CA GLY A 17 15.23 30.12 -5.35
C GLY A 17 14.04 30.51 -6.25
N GLY A 18 13.21 31.46 -5.81
CA GLY A 18 12.03 31.92 -6.56
C GLY A 18 10.81 31.00 -6.44
N GLU A 19 9.72 31.40 -7.11
CA GLU A 19 8.38 30.82 -6.95
C GLU A 19 8.33 29.29 -7.17
N ASN A 20 9.04 28.77 -8.18
CA ASN A 20 9.05 27.34 -8.49
C ASN A 20 9.70 26.48 -7.40
N VAL A 21 10.75 26.99 -6.76
CA VAL A 21 11.47 26.28 -5.68
C VAL A 21 10.62 26.28 -4.41
N ILE A 22 9.99 27.43 -4.10
CA ILE A 22 9.01 27.55 -3.00
C ILE A 22 7.85 26.58 -3.21
N LYS A 23 7.27 26.53 -4.42
CA LYS A 23 6.17 25.62 -4.76
C LYS A 23 6.54 24.14 -4.60
N ALA A 24 7.73 23.74 -5.05
CA ALA A 24 8.21 22.37 -4.93
C ALA A 24 8.44 21.96 -3.45
N HIS A 25 9.00 22.87 -2.65
CA HIS A 25 9.28 22.65 -1.24
C HIS A 25 7.99 22.50 -0.40
N LEU A 26 7.03 23.41 -0.57
CA LEU A 26 5.72 23.32 0.09
C LEU A 26 4.95 22.05 -0.33
N LYS A 27 5.07 21.64 -1.60
CA LYS A 27 4.48 20.39 -2.09
C LYS A 27 5.10 19.16 -1.43
N HIS A 28 6.43 19.11 -1.27
CA HIS A 28 7.13 18.02 -0.58
C HIS A 28 6.65 17.87 0.87
N LEU A 29 6.63 18.95 1.65
CA LEU A 29 6.15 18.91 3.04
C LEU A 29 4.71 18.39 3.15
N LYS A 30 3.85 18.79 2.21
CA LYS A 30 2.45 18.33 2.14
C LYS A 30 2.31 16.85 1.73
N GLU A 31 3.08 16.38 0.74
CA GLU A 31 3.04 14.99 0.26
C GLU A 31 3.57 13.98 1.30
N HIS A 32 4.49 14.40 2.15
CA HIS A 32 5.04 13.58 3.23
C HIS A 32 4.27 13.69 4.55
N GLY A 33 3.20 14.50 4.61
CA GLY A 33 2.37 14.65 5.81
C GLY A 33 3.02 15.45 6.94
N GLU A 34 4.06 16.24 6.64
CA GLU A 34 4.83 17.06 7.59
C GLU A 34 4.08 18.36 7.93
N ASN A 35 2.88 18.24 8.50
CA ASN A 35 1.94 19.36 8.67
C ASN A 35 2.50 20.50 9.54
N LYS A 36 3.29 20.19 10.58
CA LYS A 36 3.89 21.21 11.46
C LYS A 36 4.93 22.06 10.74
N LEU A 37 5.80 21.43 9.96
CA LEU A 37 6.81 22.12 9.16
C LEU A 37 6.15 22.93 8.04
N LEU A 38 5.09 22.40 7.44
CA LEU A 38 4.31 23.15 6.44
C LEU A 38 3.70 24.43 7.03
N GLU A 39 3.15 24.38 8.25
CA GLU A 39 2.65 25.57 8.96
C GLU A 39 3.76 26.58 9.26
N GLU A 40 4.92 26.12 9.73
CA GLU A 40 6.09 26.98 9.96
C GLU A 40 6.57 27.68 8.68
N ALA A 41 6.64 26.94 7.57
CA ALA A 41 7.02 27.50 6.27
C ALA A 41 6.03 28.58 5.78
N ILE A 42 4.73 28.31 5.93
CA ILE A 42 3.67 29.26 5.56
C ILE A 42 3.72 30.52 6.45
N ASN A 43 3.98 30.36 7.75
CA ASN A 43 4.08 31.48 8.69
C ASN A 43 5.28 32.37 8.37
N TYR A 44 6.45 31.79 8.10
CA TYR A 44 7.63 32.54 7.67
C TYR A 44 7.36 33.37 6.41
N MET A 45 6.65 32.81 5.42
CA MET A 45 6.30 33.53 4.20
C MET A 45 5.34 34.69 4.44
N LYS A 46 4.34 34.51 5.32
CA LYS A 46 3.40 35.58 5.72
C LYS A 46 4.12 36.73 6.43
N GLU A 47 5.02 36.41 7.36
CA GLU A 47 5.79 37.40 8.11
C GLU A 47 6.72 38.24 7.22
N ASN A 48 7.21 37.65 6.13
CA ASN A 48 8.12 38.30 5.18
C ASN A 48 7.40 38.88 3.93
N ASN A 49 6.06 38.93 3.91
CA ASN A 49 5.24 39.41 2.78
C ASN A 49 5.56 38.70 1.45
N ILE A 50 5.85 37.40 1.49
CA ILE A 50 6.14 36.59 0.30
C ILE A 50 4.83 35.96 -0.18
N GLU A 51 4.49 36.14 -1.46
CA GLU A 51 3.31 35.53 -2.06
C GLU A 51 3.40 34.00 -1.98
N ILE A 52 2.34 33.38 -1.45
CA ILE A 52 2.25 31.92 -1.34
C ILE A 52 1.77 31.39 -2.69
N PRO A 53 2.59 30.65 -3.45
CA PRO A 53 2.19 30.16 -4.76
C PRO A 53 1.01 29.22 -4.61
N VAL A 54 0.02 29.38 -5.49
CA VAL A 54 -1.10 28.45 -5.59
C VAL A 54 -0.54 27.11 -6.02
N ILE A 55 -0.54 26.13 -5.10
CA ILE A 55 -0.22 24.74 -5.42
C ILE A 55 -1.38 24.19 -6.25
N LYS A 56 -1.42 24.53 -7.54
CA LYS A 56 -2.19 23.76 -8.51
C LYS A 56 -1.65 22.35 -8.48
N GLU A 57 -2.53 21.40 -8.22
CA GLU A 57 -2.28 19.97 -8.39
C GLU A 57 -2.08 19.70 -9.89
N ASP A 58 -0.94 20.09 -10.43
CA ASP A 58 -0.38 19.38 -11.56
C ASP A 58 -0.03 18.01 -10.98
N LEU A 59 -1.00 17.09 -11.07
CA LEU A 59 -0.82 15.68 -10.77
C LEU A 59 0.47 15.29 -11.49
N PRO A 60 1.57 14.99 -10.78
CA PRO A 60 2.68 14.33 -11.43
C PRO A 60 2.05 13.11 -12.09
N CYS A 61 2.38 12.83 -13.37
CA CYS A 61 2.02 11.55 -13.97
C CYS A 61 2.65 10.47 -13.07
N GLY A 62 1.88 9.99 -12.10
CA GLY A 62 2.34 9.00 -11.16
C GLY A 62 2.76 7.77 -11.95
N CYS A 63 3.85 7.13 -11.54
CA CYS A 63 4.21 5.84 -12.11
C CYS A 63 2.97 4.94 -12.05
N PRO A 64 2.53 4.32 -13.17
CA PRO A 64 1.39 3.42 -13.15
C PRO A 64 1.51 2.34 -12.07
N GLY A 65 2.74 1.96 -11.71
CA GLY A 65 3.04 1.02 -10.63
C GLY A 65 2.59 1.45 -9.23
N SER A 66 2.43 2.74 -8.96
CA SER A 66 1.93 3.26 -7.67
C SER A 66 0.55 3.90 -7.78
N MET A 67 0.01 4.00 -9.00
CA MET A 67 -1.26 4.67 -9.24
C MET A 67 -2.43 3.74 -8.88
N GLN A 68 -3.17 4.08 -7.81
CA GLN A 68 -4.26 3.26 -7.31
C GLN A 68 -5.36 3.06 -8.37
N ARG A 69 -5.79 1.81 -8.60
CA ARG A 69 -6.92 1.47 -9.48
C ARG A 69 -7.80 0.41 -8.83
N ASP A 70 -9.10 0.64 -8.91
CA ASP A 70 -10.11 -0.38 -8.62
C ASP A 70 -10.44 -1.11 -9.93
N LEU A 71 -10.01 -2.36 -10.04
CA LEU A 71 -10.12 -3.17 -11.24
C LEU A 71 -11.37 -4.06 -11.23
N ARG A 72 -12.18 -4.03 -10.17
CA ARG A 72 -13.41 -4.84 -10.06
C ARG A 72 -14.39 -4.60 -11.21
N LYS A 73 -14.35 -3.41 -11.82
CA LYS A 73 -15.19 -3.06 -12.99
C LYS A 73 -14.78 -3.77 -14.28
N ASN A 74 -13.57 -4.30 -14.36
CA ASN A 74 -13.02 -4.94 -15.56
C ASN A 74 -13.18 -6.48 -15.54
N ILE A 75 -13.76 -7.05 -14.48
CA ILE A 75 -13.99 -8.49 -14.36
C ILE A 75 -15.29 -8.83 -15.10
N HIS A 76 -15.19 -9.60 -16.19
CA HIS A 76 -16.32 -9.98 -17.04
C HIS A 76 -16.58 -11.49 -16.99
N HIS A 77 -17.39 -12.00 -16.06
CA HIS A 77 -17.77 -13.41 -16.08
C HIS A 77 -18.59 -13.76 -17.33
N SER A 78 -17.95 -14.39 -18.32
CA SER A 78 -18.62 -14.93 -19.50
C SER A 78 -19.13 -16.34 -19.20
N GLU A 79 -20.45 -16.47 -19.08
CA GLU A 79 -21.11 -17.78 -19.07
C GLU A 79 -21.31 -18.23 -20.53
N ASN A 80 -20.40 -19.07 -21.03
CA ASN A 80 -20.51 -20.01 -22.17
C ASN A 80 -19.29 -20.03 -23.11
N ASN A 81 -18.90 -21.26 -23.48
CA ASN A 81 -18.02 -21.73 -24.56
C ASN A 81 -16.52 -22.01 -24.26
N VAL A 82 -16.24 -23.28 -23.92
CA VAL A 82 -15.28 -24.29 -24.48
C VAL A 82 -13.85 -23.89 -24.91
N ALA A 83 -13.43 -22.64 -24.84
CA ALA A 83 -12.02 -22.28 -24.72
C ALA A 83 -11.78 -21.92 -23.25
N VAL A 84 -10.76 -22.50 -22.60
CA VAL A 84 -10.35 -22.10 -21.24
C VAL A 84 -9.76 -20.69 -21.32
N ASN A 85 -10.63 -19.70 -21.41
CA ASN A 85 -10.27 -18.29 -21.40
C ASN A 85 -10.13 -17.91 -19.91
N MET A 86 -8.96 -18.21 -19.33
CA MET A 86 -8.63 -17.79 -17.96
C MET A 86 -8.55 -16.27 -17.94
N GLN A 87 -9.60 -15.64 -17.40
CA GLN A 87 -9.59 -14.20 -17.16
C GLN A 87 -8.81 -13.87 -15.89
N SER A 88 -8.25 -12.67 -15.85
CA SER A 88 -7.64 -12.14 -14.63
C SER A 88 -8.70 -11.94 -13.56
N GLU A 89 -8.37 -12.32 -12.33
CA GLU A 89 -9.22 -12.16 -11.13
C GLU A 89 -8.69 -11.01 -10.25
N ILE A 90 -7.70 -10.25 -10.74
CA ILE A 90 -7.12 -9.11 -10.02
C ILE A 90 -8.15 -8.00 -9.91
N ALA A 91 -8.53 -7.68 -8.68
CA ALA A 91 -9.53 -6.67 -8.35
C ALA A 91 -8.93 -5.29 -7.99
N ASN A 92 -7.63 -5.22 -7.72
CA ASN A 92 -6.96 -4.02 -7.22
C ASN A 92 -5.59 -3.78 -7.86
N TRP A 93 -5.17 -2.52 -7.86
CA TRP A 93 -3.79 -2.14 -8.17
C TRP A 93 -3.40 -0.91 -7.33
N PRO A 94 -2.15 -0.80 -6.85
CA PRO A 94 -1.09 -1.81 -6.90
C PRO A 94 -1.39 -3.05 -6.05
N ILE A 95 -0.73 -4.17 -6.36
CA ILE A 95 -0.84 -5.42 -5.60
C ILE A 95 0.28 -5.60 -4.58
N GLN A 96 1.39 -4.87 -4.70
CA GLN A 96 2.49 -4.90 -3.75
C GLN A 96 2.12 -4.13 -2.48
N LEU A 97 2.19 -4.78 -1.31
CA LEU A 97 1.77 -4.19 -0.03
C LEU A 97 2.53 -2.88 0.25
N LYS A 98 3.81 -2.83 -0.09
CA LYS A 98 4.65 -1.62 0.04
C LYS A 98 4.07 -0.40 -0.68
N LEU A 99 3.49 -0.60 -1.86
CA LEU A 99 2.95 0.48 -2.70
C LEU A 99 1.46 0.76 -2.42
N MET A 100 0.77 -0.13 -1.71
CA MET A 100 -0.65 0.01 -1.45
C MET A 100 -0.94 1.17 -0.48
N ASN A 101 -1.95 1.96 -0.83
CA ASN A 101 -2.53 2.98 0.04
C ASN A 101 -3.52 2.32 1.03
N PRO A 102 -3.28 2.38 2.35
CA PRO A 102 -4.16 1.76 3.35
C PRO A 102 -5.57 2.37 3.36
N ASN A 103 -5.73 3.59 2.83
CA ASN A 103 -7.01 4.27 2.77
C ASN A 103 -7.85 3.94 1.52
N ALA A 104 -7.37 3.07 0.62
CA ALA A 104 -8.05 2.76 -0.63
C ALA A 104 -9.51 2.31 -0.43
N PRO A 105 -10.50 2.87 -1.18
CA PRO A 105 -11.92 2.56 -0.96
C PRO A 105 -12.29 1.09 -1.18
N TYR A 106 -11.59 0.39 -2.08
CA TYR A 106 -11.84 -1.03 -2.35
C TYR A 106 -11.49 -1.96 -1.18
N LEU A 107 -10.75 -1.48 -0.17
CA LEU A 107 -10.41 -2.24 1.03
C LEU A 107 -11.58 -2.35 2.01
N ASN A 108 -12.62 -1.50 1.88
CA ASN A 108 -13.77 -1.57 2.77
C ASN A 108 -14.74 -2.70 2.36
N ASN A 109 -15.25 -3.45 3.33
CA ASN A 109 -16.10 -4.63 3.13
C ASN A 109 -15.45 -5.71 2.24
N ALA A 110 -14.13 -5.86 2.34
CA ALA A 110 -13.32 -6.72 1.47
C ALA A 110 -12.91 -8.04 2.15
N ASP A 111 -12.74 -9.06 1.33
CA ASP A 111 -11.98 -10.26 1.65
C ASP A 111 -10.54 -10.06 1.15
N LEU A 112 -9.55 -10.27 2.02
CA LEU A 112 -8.14 -10.04 1.70
C LEU A 112 -7.44 -11.36 1.35
N LEU A 113 -6.52 -11.28 0.39
CA LEU A 113 -5.52 -12.31 0.12
C LEU A 113 -4.14 -11.70 0.33
N ILE A 114 -3.45 -12.11 1.40
CA ILE A 114 -2.08 -11.73 1.70
C ILE A 114 -1.20 -12.90 1.29
N SER A 115 -0.39 -12.73 0.26
CA SER A 115 0.35 -13.84 -0.35
C SER A 115 1.84 -13.54 -0.48
N ALA A 116 2.66 -14.58 -0.29
CA ALA A 116 4.08 -14.49 -0.61
C ALA A 116 4.28 -14.30 -2.12
N ASP A 117 5.23 -13.44 -2.51
CA ASP A 117 5.49 -13.08 -3.92
C ASP A 117 5.63 -14.28 -4.88
N CYS A 118 6.19 -15.39 -4.42
CA CYS A 118 6.44 -16.57 -5.24
C CYS A 118 5.21 -17.46 -5.45
N VAL A 119 4.17 -17.35 -4.62
CA VAL A 119 3.01 -18.25 -4.66
C VAL A 119 2.20 -18.16 -5.97
N PRO A 120 1.90 -16.97 -6.53
CA PRO A 120 1.21 -16.88 -7.82
C PRO A 120 1.95 -17.59 -8.95
N PHE A 121 3.28 -17.71 -8.86
CA PHE A 121 4.10 -18.38 -9.85
C PHE A 121 4.26 -19.88 -9.58
N ALA A 122 4.28 -20.27 -8.30
CA ALA A 122 4.40 -21.67 -7.89
C ALA A 122 3.08 -22.46 -8.02
N TYR A 123 1.93 -21.82 -7.77
CA TYR A 123 0.62 -22.50 -7.77
C TYR A 123 -0.22 -22.10 -9.00
N PRO A 124 -0.31 -22.95 -10.05
CA PRO A 124 -0.90 -22.57 -11.34
C PRO A 124 -2.36 -22.08 -11.26
N ASN A 125 -3.14 -22.60 -10.31
CA ASN A 125 -4.55 -22.24 -10.15
C ASN A 125 -4.77 -21.08 -9.17
N PHE A 126 -3.75 -20.22 -8.94
CA PHE A 126 -3.79 -19.14 -7.96
C PHE A 126 -4.99 -18.21 -8.10
N HIS A 127 -5.29 -17.82 -9.35
CA HIS A 127 -6.38 -16.90 -9.67
C HIS A 127 -7.74 -17.43 -9.20
N ASN A 128 -8.10 -18.65 -9.58
CA ASN A 128 -9.41 -19.21 -9.21
C ASN A 128 -9.46 -19.66 -7.76
N LYS A 129 -8.36 -20.25 -7.24
CA LYS A 129 -8.33 -20.85 -5.90
C LYS A 129 -8.28 -19.80 -4.81
N PHE A 130 -7.43 -18.78 -4.96
CA PHE A 130 -7.15 -17.82 -3.91
C PHE A 130 -7.67 -16.43 -4.25
N LEU A 131 -7.35 -15.91 -5.44
CA LEU A 131 -7.54 -14.49 -5.76
C LEU A 131 -9.00 -14.09 -6.04
N LYS A 132 -9.79 -14.98 -6.64
CA LYS A 132 -11.17 -14.70 -7.02
C LYS A 132 -11.97 -14.09 -5.86
N ASN A 133 -12.59 -12.94 -6.15
CA ASN A 133 -13.37 -12.10 -5.23
C ASN A 133 -12.60 -11.50 -4.04
N LYS A 134 -11.27 -11.42 -4.09
CA LYS A 134 -10.43 -10.89 -2.99
C LYS A 134 -9.54 -9.74 -3.46
N ILE A 135 -9.13 -8.92 -2.50
CA ILE A 135 -8.11 -7.88 -2.70
C ILE A 135 -6.74 -8.49 -2.40
N LEU A 136 -5.83 -8.43 -3.38
CA LEU A 136 -4.49 -9.01 -3.30
C LEU A 136 -3.49 -8.04 -2.69
N MET A 137 -2.72 -8.53 -1.73
CA MET A 137 -1.53 -7.90 -1.17
C MET A 137 -0.36 -8.88 -1.22
N LEU A 138 0.70 -8.52 -1.93
CA LEU A 138 1.93 -9.29 -2.03
C LEU A 138 3.03 -8.70 -1.14
N LEU A 139 3.82 -9.59 -0.54
CA LEU A 139 5.02 -9.27 0.24
C LEU A 139 5.98 -10.47 0.28
N CYS A 140 7.24 -10.25 0.62
CA CYS A 140 8.21 -11.32 0.84
C CYS A 140 9.02 -11.08 2.12
N PRO A 141 8.81 -11.84 3.22
CA PRO A 141 9.48 -11.58 4.49
C PRO A 141 11.02 -11.72 4.42
N LYS A 142 11.53 -12.44 3.40
CA LYS A 142 12.97 -12.63 3.18
C LYS A 142 13.64 -11.49 2.43
N LEU A 143 12.92 -10.85 1.50
CA LEU A 143 13.47 -9.85 0.58
C LEU A 143 13.12 -8.43 1.01
N ASP A 144 11.98 -8.26 1.68
CA ASP A 144 11.53 -6.97 2.13
C ASP A 144 12.23 -6.58 3.43
N SER A 145 12.89 -5.43 3.41
CA SER A 145 13.71 -4.94 4.52
C SER A 145 12.91 -4.22 5.62
N ASP A 146 11.62 -3.94 5.40
CA ASP A 146 10.81 -3.05 6.22
C ASP A 146 9.53 -3.75 6.69
N ILE A 147 9.71 -4.80 7.49
CA ILE A 147 8.63 -5.64 7.98
C ILE A 147 7.74 -4.89 8.99
N ASP A 148 8.33 -4.04 9.83
CA ASP A 148 7.58 -3.22 10.78
C ASP A 148 6.61 -2.27 10.08
N SER A 149 7.01 -1.64 8.97
CA SER A 149 6.10 -0.81 8.16
C SER A 149 4.93 -1.61 7.59
N TYR A 150 5.12 -2.88 7.24
CA TYR A 150 4.02 -3.73 6.78
C TYR A 150 3.04 -4.06 7.89
N ILE A 151 3.55 -4.35 9.10
CA ILE A 151 2.71 -4.60 10.26
C ILE A 151 1.88 -3.35 10.59
N GLU A 152 2.51 -2.17 10.65
CA GLU A 152 1.81 -0.90 10.86
C GLU A 152 0.77 -0.60 9.78
N LYS A 153 1.13 -0.82 8.51
CA LYS A 153 0.20 -0.60 7.40
C LYS A 153 -1.00 -1.54 7.46
N LEU A 154 -0.79 -2.82 7.73
CA LEU A 154 -1.87 -3.79 7.87
C LEU A 154 -2.72 -3.49 9.10
N ALA A 155 -2.11 -3.10 10.22
CA ALA A 155 -2.83 -2.68 11.43
C ALA A 155 -3.74 -1.49 11.13
N ASN A 156 -3.24 -0.47 10.41
CA ASN A 156 -4.04 0.67 9.97
C ASN A 156 -5.22 0.23 9.08
N ILE A 157 -5.01 -0.70 8.14
CA ILE A 157 -6.07 -1.25 7.29
C ILE A 157 -7.13 -1.97 8.15
N PHE A 158 -6.70 -2.83 9.07
CA PHE A 158 -7.59 -3.63 9.91
C PHE A 158 -8.40 -2.76 10.90
N GLU A 159 -7.79 -1.70 11.42
CA GLU A 159 -8.45 -0.74 12.31
C GLU A 159 -9.51 0.08 11.57
N ASN A 160 -9.16 0.61 10.40
CA ASN A 160 -9.94 1.65 9.72
C ASN A 160 -10.88 1.13 8.61
N LYS A 161 -10.74 -0.13 8.18
CA LYS A 161 -11.58 -0.74 7.14
C LYS A 161 -12.35 -1.93 7.70
N ASN A 162 -13.56 -2.16 7.18
CA ASN A 162 -14.32 -3.35 7.53
C ASN A 162 -13.83 -4.57 6.72
N ILE A 163 -12.89 -5.33 7.28
CA ILE A 163 -12.35 -6.53 6.64
C ILE A 163 -13.18 -7.76 7.02
N LYS A 164 -13.66 -8.51 6.03
CA LYS A 164 -14.54 -9.67 6.23
C LYS A 164 -13.77 -10.93 6.59
N SER A 165 -12.69 -11.20 5.87
CA SER A 165 -11.82 -12.35 6.08
C SER A 165 -10.42 -12.10 5.54
N ILE A 166 -9.44 -12.84 6.05
CA ILE A 166 -8.07 -12.83 5.56
C ILE A 166 -7.71 -14.25 5.11
N THR A 167 -7.24 -14.37 3.87
CA THR A 167 -6.61 -15.57 3.36
C THR A 167 -5.11 -15.32 3.29
N ILE A 168 -4.32 -16.21 3.89
CA ILE A 168 -2.87 -16.22 3.79
C ILE A 168 -2.48 -17.34 2.83
N ALA A 169 -1.58 -17.06 1.89
CA ALA A 169 -1.02 -18.06 1.00
C ALA A 169 0.50 -17.89 0.91
N HIS A 170 1.24 -18.85 1.45
CA HIS A 170 2.69 -18.79 1.56
C HIS A 170 3.33 -20.14 1.19
N MET A 171 4.63 -20.16 0.90
CA MET A 171 5.35 -21.40 0.59
C MET A 171 5.69 -22.18 1.87
N GLU A 172 5.95 -23.48 1.76
CA GLU A 172 6.37 -24.37 2.86
C GLU A 172 7.77 -24.04 3.42
N VAL A 173 8.56 -23.26 2.69
CA VAL A 173 9.90 -22.87 3.13
C VAL A 173 9.81 -21.94 4.36
N PRO A 174 10.74 -22.05 5.32
CA PRO A 174 10.62 -21.37 6.61
C PRO A 174 10.59 -19.85 6.50
N CYS A 175 11.23 -19.26 5.50
CA CYS A 175 11.19 -17.81 5.29
C CYS A 175 9.81 -17.27 4.93
N CYS A 176 8.90 -18.10 4.43
CA CYS A 176 7.55 -17.71 4.06
C CYS A 176 6.57 -17.77 5.25
N GLY A 177 6.91 -18.46 6.35
CA GLY A 177 6.12 -18.42 7.59
C GLY A 177 6.03 -17.03 8.22
N GLY A 178 6.95 -16.11 7.87
CA GLY A 178 6.88 -14.71 8.29
C GLY A 178 5.63 -13.97 7.82
N VAL A 179 4.93 -14.44 6.77
CA VAL A 179 3.68 -13.81 6.32
C VAL A 179 2.60 -13.95 7.39
N GLU A 180 2.44 -15.13 7.99
CA GLU A 180 1.47 -15.36 9.06
C GLU A 180 1.76 -14.48 10.28
N MET A 181 3.03 -14.42 10.69
CA MET A 181 3.50 -13.59 11.80
C MET A 181 3.12 -12.11 11.59
N ILE A 182 3.45 -11.55 10.42
CA ILE A 182 3.13 -10.15 10.08
C ILE A 182 1.64 -9.86 10.21
N VAL A 183 0.79 -10.76 9.69
CA VAL A 183 -0.66 -10.60 9.74
C VAL A 183 -1.18 -10.67 11.17
N ARG A 184 -0.70 -11.63 11.98
CA ARG A 184 -1.11 -11.79 13.37
C ARG A 184 -0.71 -10.59 14.22
N GLU A 185 0.53 -10.14 14.12
CA GLU A 185 0.98 -8.93 14.82
C GLU A 185 0.16 -7.70 14.44
N ALA A 186 -0.16 -7.53 13.15
CA ALA A 186 -0.98 -6.42 12.70
C ALA A 186 -2.42 -6.47 13.27
N MET A 187 -3.02 -7.65 13.38
CA MET A 187 -4.32 -7.82 14.01
C MET A 187 -4.29 -7.53 15.51
N GLU A 188 -3.24 -7.97 16.20
CA GLU A 188 -3.03 -7.69 17.62
C GLU A 188 -2.90 -6.19 17.87
N ARG A 189 -2.07 -5.49 17.09
CA ARG A 189 -1.92 -4.02 17.16
C ARG A 189 -3.24 -3.29 16.86
N ALA A 190 -4.02 -3.77 15.90
CA ALA A 190 -5.33 -3.20 15.56
C ALA A 190 -6.45 -3.58 16.56
N ASN A 191 -6.18 -4.47 17.52
CA ASN A 191 -7.17 -5.06 18.43
C ASN A 191 -8.40 -5.61 17.67
N LYS A 192 -8.15 -6.34 16.59
CA LYS A 192 -9.18 -6.96 15.74
C LYS A 192 -9.08 -8.47 15.77
N ASN A 193 -10.23 -9.14 15.68
CA ASN A 193 -10.31 -10.59 15.52
C ASN A 193 -11.00 -10.90 14.18
N ILE A 194 -10.19 -11.12 13.15
CA ILE A 194 -10.65 -11.42 11.78
C ILE A 194 -10.37 -12.89 11.49
N ILE A 195 -11.29 -13.57 10.82
CA ILE A 195 -11.11 -14.98 10.45
C ILE A 195 -9.93 -15.11 9.48
N ILE A 196 -8.94 -15.93 9.85
CA ILE A 196 -7.79 -16.29 9.01
C ILE A 196 -7.99 -17.68 8.42
N LYS A 197 -7.71 -17.82 7.12
CA LYS A 197 -7.48 -19.10 6.44
C LYS A 197 -6.05 -19.13 5.95
N ASP A 198 -5.25 -20.04 6.47
CA ASP A 198 -3.85 -20.18 6.10
C ASP A 198 -3.65 -21.38 5.16
N TYR A 199 -2.86 -21.19 4.10
CA TYR A 199 -2.60 -22.16 3.06
C TYR A 199 -1.12 -22.21 2.74
N THR A 200 -0.53 -23.40 2.89
CA THR A 200 0.87 -23.66 2.58
C THR A 200 1.02 -24.31 1.21
N ILE A 201 1.92 -23.77 0.38
CA ILE A 201 2.23 -24.28 -0.95
C ILE A 201 3.61 -24.95 -0.94
N SER A 202 3.68 -26.20 -1.40
CA SER A 202 4.96 -26.92 -1.53
C SER A 202 5.84 -26.31 -2.62
N ILE A 203 7.15 -26.58 -2.57
CA ILE A 203 8.09 -26.15 -3.61
C ILE A 203 7.79 -26.75 -4.99
N GLU A 204 7.05 -27.86 -5.05
CA GLU A 204 6.52 -28.47 -6.27
C GLU A 204 5.21 -27.83 -6.75
N GLY A 205 4.68 -26.82 -6.06
CA GLY A 205 3.47 -26.10 -6.48
C GLY A 205 2.16 -26.77 -6.08
N SER A 206 2.19 -27.63 -5.05
CA SER A 206 1.00 -28.32 -4.52
C SER A 206 0.50 -27.63 -3.25
N LEU A 207 -0.78 -27.76 -2.92
CA LEU A 207 -1.30 -27.34 -1.62
C LEU A 207 -1.04 -28.44 -0.58
N VAL A 208 -0.47 -28.10 0.58
CA VAL A 208 -0.12 -29.03 1.67
C VAL A 208 -0.71 -28.62 3.00
#